data_AF-A0A974NMU0-F1
#
_entry.id   AF-A0A974NMU0-F1
#
_cell.length_a   1.000
_cell.length_b   1.000
_cell.length_c   1.000
_cell.angle_alpha   90.00
_cell.angle_beta   90.00
_cell.angle_gamma   90.00
#
_symmetry.space_group_name_H-M   'P 1'
#
loop_
_entity.id
_entity.type
_entity.pdbx_description
1 polymer ?
#
loop_
_entity_poly.entity_id
_entity_poly.type
_entity_poly.pdbx_seq_one_letter_code
_entity_poly.pdbx_strand_id
1 'polypeptide(L)'
;MKKIFILILFVIIIVIGFNMFYNGFSKIEEITMQKYDEAFEYGKTTSDKRKIAAVTGILNRANDLNETYKLAGEPTYKIQLIYKDKSKEAIDVLENFDKEETLLSSDKNGYYKISDNQTHKLFELLLNK
;
A
#
# COMPACT_ATOMS: atom_id res chain seq x y z
N MET A 1 -11.60 -26.61 -30.94
CA MET A 1 -12.16 -26.67 -29.56
C MET A 1 -11.09 -26.68 -28.46
N LYS A 2 -10.11 -27.59 -28.45
CA LYS A 2 -9.04 -27.62 -27.41
C LYS A 2 -8.26 -26.30 -27.24
N LYS A 3 -7.93 -25.60 -28.34
CA LYS A 3 -7.22 -24.30 -28.30
C LYS A 3 -8.04 -23.17 -27.64
N ILE A 4 -9.37 -23.20 -27.80
CA ILE A 4 -10.27 -22.21 -27.20
C ILE A 4 -10.38 -22.45 -25.70
N PHE A 5 -10.47 -23.71 -25.26
CA PHE A 5 -10.44 -24.07 -23.84
C PHE A 5 -9.14 -23.64 -23.14
N ILE A 6 -7.99 -23.83 -23.79
CA ILE A 6 -6.69 -23.39 -23.24
C ILE A 6 -6.65 -21.86 -23.10
N LEU A 7 -7.16 -21.12 -24.10
CA LEU A 7 -7.22 -19.66 -24.04
C LEU A 7 -8.13 -19.17 -22.89
N ILE A 8 -9.31 -19.77 -22.74
CA ILE A 8 -10.25 -19.42 -21.66
C ILE A 8 -9.63 -19.71 -20.30
N LEU A 9 -8.99 -20.87 -20.12
CA LEU A 9 -8.31 -21.22 -18.89
C LEU A 9 -7.18 -20.23 -18.56
N PHE A 10 -6.42 -19.81 -19.56
CA PHE A 10 -5.35 -18.82 -19.41
C PHE A 10 -5.90 -17.46 -18.95
N VAL A 11 -7.00 -17.00 -19.54
CA VAL A 11 -7.68 -15.76 -19.12
C VAL A 11 -8.17 -15.85 -17.67
N ILE A 12 -8.78 -16.97 -17.28
CA ILE A 12 -9.26 -17.18 -15.90
C ILE A 12 -8.10 -17.11 -14.90
N ILE A 13 -6.96 -17.74 -15.18
CA ILE A 13 -5.79 -17.70 -14.31
C ILE A 13 -5.25 -16.26 -14.15
N ILE A 14 -5.21 -15.49 -15.24
CA ILE A 14 -4.78 -14.07 -15.18
C ILE A 14 -5.75 -13.25 -14.32
N VAL A 15 -7.06 -13.44 -14.50
CA VAL A 15 -8.08 -12.68 -13.75
C VAL A 15 -8.05 -13.03 -12.27
N ILE A 16 -7.95 -14.32 -11.92
CA ILE A 16 -7.83 -14.76 -10.52
C ILE A 16 -6.54 -14.23 -9.91
N GLY A 17 -5.41 -14.37 -10.61
CA GLY A 17 -4.13 -13.85 -10.15
C GLY A 17 -4.17 -12.34 -9.92
N PHE A 18 -4.76 -11.58 -10.83
CA PHE A 18 -4.90 -10.13 -10.67
C PHE A 18 -5.74 -9.75 -9.45
N ASN A 19 -6.88 -10.42 -9.24
CA ASN A 19 -7.77 -10.12 -8.11
C ASN A 19 -7.17 -10.53 -6.75
N MET A 20 -6.33 -11.56 -6.69
CA MET A 20 -5.71 -12.00 -5.43
C MET A 20 -4.60 -11.07 -4.92
N PHE A 21 -4.03 -10.22 -5.78
CA PHE A 21 -2.88 -9.37 -5.44
C PHE A 21 -3.17 -7.88 -5.63
N TYR A 22 -4.44 -7.48 -5.58
CA TYR A 22 -4.87 -6.11 -5.85
C TYR A 22 -5.81 -5.58 -4.77
N ASN A 23 -5.24 -4.88 -3.79
CA ASN A 23 -5.98 -4.23 -2.70
C ASN A 23 -6.72 -2.94 -3.09
N GLY A 24 -6.96 -2.70 -4.38
CA GLY A 24 -7.77 -1.57 -4.85
C GLY A 24 -7.07 -0.21 -4.95
N PHE A 25 -5.80 -0.09 -4.51
CA PHE A 25 -5.04 1.15 -4.60
C PHE A 25 -4.78 1.53 -6.05
N SER A 26 -5.43 2.60 -6.51
CA SER A 26 -5.38 3.00 -7.92
C SER A 26 -5.57 4.49 -8.09
N LYS A 27 -5.10 5.04 -9.22
CA LYS A 27 -5.30 6.47 -9.56
C LYS A 27 -4.77 7.44 -8.49
N ILE A 28 -3.72 7.06 -7.76
CA ILE A 28 -3.00 7.95 -6.85
C ILE A 28 -2.28 9.03 -7.68
N GLU A 29 -2.43 10.28 -7.28
CA GLU A 29 -1.85 11.46 -7.93
C GLU A 29 -0.68 12.02 -7.12
N GLU A 30 -0.76 11.92 -5.79
CA GLU A 30 0.24 12.42 -4.87
C GLU A 30 0.33 11.52 -3.63
N ILE A 31 1.54 11.37 -3.09
CA ILE A 31 1.81 10.64 -1.86
C ILE A 31 2.63 11.54 -0.94
N THR A 32 2.19 11.69 0.30
CA THR A 32 2.90 12.43 1.34
C THR A 32 3.22 11.48 2.49
N MET A 33 4.46 11.45 2.95
CA MET A 33 4.88 10.65 4.11
C MET A 33 5.58 11.50 5.16
N GLN A 34 5.29 11.21 6.44
CA GLN A 34 5.83 11.95 7.58
C GLN A 34 5.70 11.16 8.87
N LYS A 35 6.27 11.68 9.96
CA LYS A 35 6.08 11.09 11.28
C LYS A 35 4.62 11.19 11.71
N TYR A 36 4.19 10.21 12.50
CA TYR A 36 2.78 10.09 12.90
C TYR A 36 2.23 11.33 13.61
N ASP A 37 3.04 11.99 14.43
CA ASP A 37 2.70 13.18 15.24
C ASP A 37 2.72 14.50 14.45
N GLU A 38 3.31 14.53 13.26
CA GLU A 38 3.46 15.74 12.45
C GLU A 38 2.21 16.03 11.58
N ALA A 39 1.98 17.29 11.22
CA ALA A 39 0.91 17.70 10.29
C ALA A 39 1.28 17.43 8.83
N PHE A 40 0.29 17.13 7.96
CA PHE A 40 0.53 16.73 6.54
C PHE A 40 1.31 17.75 5.71
N GLU A 41 1.26 19.01 6.10
CA GLU A 41 1.95 20.12 5.43
C GLU A 41 3.48 20.07 5.59
N TYR A 42 3.99 19.32 6.57
CA TYR A 42 5.43 19.17 6.82
C TYR A 42 6.02 17.89 6.22
N GLY A 43 5.18 17.03 5.65
CA GLY A 43 5.59 15.75 5.10
C GLY A 43 6.39 15.84 3.81
N LYS A 44 7.08 14.75 3.49
CA LYS A 44 7.74 14.59 2.18
C LYS A 44 6.71 14.15 1.16
N THR A 45 6.40 15.05 0.25
CA THR A 45 5.43 14.84 -0.84
C THR A 45 6.14 14.44 -2.14
N THR A 46 5.57 13.48 -2.85
CA THR A 46 5.99 13.11 -4.21
C THR A 46 4.80 13.01 -5.15
N SER A 47 4.94 13.67 -6.31
CA SER A 47 4.06 13.50 -7.48
C SER A 47 4.79 12.78 -8.63
N ASP A 48 5.99 12.23 -8.37
CA ASP A 48 6.74 11.45 -9.36
C ASP A 48 5.99 10.16 -9.70
N LYS A 49 5.63 10.01 -10.97
CA LYS A 49 4.81 8.88 -11.47
C LYS A 49 5.47 7.52 -11.26
N ARG A 50 6.80 7.43 -11.32
CA ARG A 50 7.53 6.17 -11.13
C ARG A 50 7.54 5.78 -9.65
N LYS A 51 7.79 6.75 -8.76
CA LYS A 51 7.70 6.54 -7.30
C LYS A 51 6.28 6.12 -6.91
N ILE A 52 5.27 6.84 -7.39
CA ILE A 52 3.85 6.51 -7.14
C ILE A 52 3.53 5.10 -7.63
N ALA A 53 3.91 4.73 -8.86
CA ALA A 53 3.65 3.40 -9.39
C ALA A 53 4.32 2.29 -8.55
N ALA A 54 5.54 2.52 -8.08
CA ALA A 54 6.26 1.57 -7.24
C ALA A 54 5.59 1.40 -5.86
N VAL A 55 5.21 2.51 -5.20
CA VAL A 55 4.50 2.49 -3.90
C VAL A 55 3.13 1.84 -4.06
N THR A 56 2.37 2.22 -5.09
CA THR A 56 1.06 1.61 -5.41
C THR A 56 1.19 0.10 -5.59
N GLY A 57 2.27 -0.36 -6.23
CA GLY A 57 2.56 -1.78 -6.37
C GLY A 57 2.87 -2.49 -5.05
N ILE A 58 3.51 -1.82 -4.09
CA ILE A 58 3.72 -2.35 -2.74
C ILE A 58 2.38 -2.49 -2.02
N LEU A 59 1.57 -1.43 -2.02
CA LEU A 59 0.27 -1.39 -1.32
C LEU A 59 -0.70 -2.44 -1.87
N ASN A 60 -0.79 -2.59 -3.20
CA ASN A 60 -1.68 -3.59 -3.80
C ASN A 60 -1.28 -5.03 -3.51
N ARG A 61 0.02 -5.31 -3.34
CA ARG A 61 0.54 -6.64 -3.00
C ARG A 61 0.72 -6.85 -1.49
N ALA A 62 0.34 -5.88 -0.67
CA ALA A 62 0.37 -6.04 0.77
C ALA A 62 -0.61 -7.14 1.18
N ASN A 63 -0.27 -7.91 2.21
CA ASN A 63 -1.14 -8.98 2.69
C ASN A 63 -2.32 -8.37 3.45
N ASP A 64 -3.51 -8.41 2.86
CA ASP A 64 -4.76 -7.92 3.45
C ASP A 64 -5.15 -8.78 4.66
N LEU A 65 -5.45 -8.13 5.77
CA LEU A 65 -5.85 -8.76 7.02
C LEU A 65 -7.33 -8.50 7.28
N ASN A 66 -8.13 -9.57 7.28
CA ASN A 66 -9.56 -9.53 7.63
C ASN A 66 -9.83 -9.35 9.13
N GLU A 67 -8.84 -8.90 9.90
CA GLU A 67 -8.89 -8.79 11.36
C GLU A 67 -8.88 -7.32 11.79
N THR A 68 -9.57 -7.00 12.88
CA THR A 68 -9.48 -5.69 13.52
C THR A 68 -8.48 -5.74 14.66
N TYR A 69 -7.42 -4.96 14.58
CA TYR A 69 -6.43 -4.86 15.66
C TYR A 69 -6.80 -3.76 16.67
N LYS A 70 -6.54 -4.03 17.95
CA LYS A 70 -6.40 -3.00 18.98
C LYS A 70 -4.92 -2.78 19.20
N LEU A 71 -4.38 -1.74 18.56
CA LEU A 71 -2.95 -1.44 18.59
C LEU A 71 -2.59 -0.84 19.96
N ALA A 72 -1.55 -1.38 20.58
CA ALA A 72 -1.04 -0.89 21.88
C ALA A 72 0.05 0.18 21.73
N GLY A 73 0.59 0.36 20.52
CA GLY A 73 1.64 1.33 20.20
C GLY A 73 1.17 2.34 19.15
N GLU A 74 1.78 3.52 19.20
CA GLU A 74 1.58 4.57 18.19
C GLU A 74 2.33 4.21 16.88
N PRO A 75 1.78 4.57 15.71
CA PRO A 75 2.50 4.44 14.45
C PRO A 75 3.79 5.27 14.41
N THR A 76 4.80 4.81 13.68
CA THR A 76 6.03 5.60 13.50
C THR A 76 5.84 6.69 12.45
N TYR A 77 5.14 6.34 11.37
CA TYR A 77 4.87 7.23 10.25
C TYR A 77 3.39 7.17 9.87
N LYS A 78 2.98 8.15 9.07
CA LYS A 78 1.72 8.11 8.34
C LYS A 78 1.92 8.56 6.90
N ILE A 79 1.12 7.99 6.02
CA ILE A 79 1.12 8.25 4.58
C ILE A 79 -0.25 8.81 4.21
N GLN A 80 -0.29 9.93 3.48
CA GLN A 80 -1.49 10.42 2.83
C GLN A 80 -1.41 10.12 1.34
N LEU A 81 -2.43 9.43 0.84
CA LEU A 81 -2.67 9.25 -0.58
C LEU A 81 -3.70 10.29 -1.02
N ILE A 82 -3.38 11.04 -2.08
CA ILE A 82 -4.35 11.90 -2.77
C ILE A 82 -4.64 11.28 -4.13
N TYR A 83 -5.90 10.98 -4.36
CA TYR A 83 -6.38 10.38 -5.60
C TYR A 83 -6.75 11.44 -6.63
N LYS A 84 -6.85 11.03 -7.91
CA LYS A 84 -7.25 11.92 -9.01
C LYS A 84 -8.62 12.60 -8.81
N ASP A 85 -9.53 11.96 -8.08
CA ASP A 85 -10.83 12.52 -7.72
C ASP A 85 -10.78 13.46 -6.51
N LYS A 86 -9.55 13.76 -6.02
CA LYS A 86 -9.23 14.57 -4.84
C LYS A 86 -9.69 13.98 -3.52
N SER A 87 -10.16 12.73 -3.52
CA SER A 87 -10.34 11.99 -2.27
C SER A 87 -8.98 11.70 -1.63
N LYS A 88 -8.97 11.60 -0.30
CA LYS A 88 -7.77 11.35 0.51
C LYS A 88 -7.92 10.07 1.28
N GLU A 89 -6.82 9.37 1.52
CA GLU A 89 -6.74 8.19 2.38
C GLU A 89 -5.49 8.30 3.23
N ALA A 90 -5.62 8.05 4.52
CA ALA A 90 -4.51 8.02 5.46
C ALA A 90 -4.15 6.57 5.78
N ILE A 91 -2.85 6.27 5.74
CA ILE A 91 -2.30 4.97 6.09
C ILE A 91 -1.28 5.17 7.20
N ASP A 92 -1.59 4.65 8.38
CA ASP A 92 -0.66 4.59 9.50
C ASP A 92 0.34 3.45 9.30
N VAL A 93 1.61 3.69 9.62
CA VAL A 93 2.72 2.76 9.41
C VAL A 93 3.31 2.38 10.76
N LEU A 94 3.07 1.14 11.18
CA LEU A 94 3.59 0.56 12.41
C LEU A 94 4.73 -0.40 12.07
N GLU A 95 5.96 0.09 12.16
CA GLU A 95 7.15 -0.73 12.00
C GLU A 95 7.29 -1.74 13.14
N ASN A 96 7.95 -2.86 12.88
CA ASN A 96 8.20 -3.92 13.87
C ASN A 96 6.92 -4.43 14.54
N PHE A 97 5.81 -4.47 13.80
CA PHE A 97 4.53 -4.95 14.31
C PHE A 97 4.59 -6.44 14.65
N ASP A 98 5.27 -7.21 13.80
CA ASP A 98 5.62 -8.61 14.01
C ASP A 98 7.07 -8.82 13.52
N LYS A 99 7.62 -10.02 13.65
CA LYS A 99 8.99 -10.31 13.24
C LYS A 99 9.19 -10.01 11.75
N GLU A 100 9.95 -8.96 11.46
CA GLU A 100 10.30 -8.50 10.10
C GLU A 100 9.07 -8.07 9.26
N GLU A 101 7.99 -7.64 9.93
CA GLU A 101 6.79 -7.15 9.27
C GLU A 101 6.40 -5.75 9.75
N THR A 102 5.89 -4.95 8.82
CA THR A 102 5.28 -3.65 9.09
C THR A 102 3.78 -3.77 8.85
N LEU A 103 2.99 -3.28 9.81
CA LEU A 103 1.55 -3.16 9.67
C LEU A 103 1.21 -1.80 9.10
N LEU A 104 0.37 -1.80 8.07
CA LEU A 104 -0.26 -0.62 7.48
C LEU A 104 -1.73 -0.60 7.90
N SER A 105 -2.20 0.49 8.48
CA SER A 105 -3.61 0.67 8.83
C SER A 105 -4.21 1.80 8.00
N SER A 106 -5.07 1.44 7.06
CA SER A 106 -5.81 2.37 6.20
C SER A 106 -7.10 2.82 6.89
N ASP A 107 -7.37 4.12 6.86
CA ASP A 107 -8.63 4.70 7.32
C ASP A 107 -9.84 4.33 6.45
N LYS A 108 -9.61 3.72 5.28
CA LYS A 108 -10.66 3.27 4.34
C LYS A 108 -10.75 1.77 4.17
N ASN A 109 -9.61 1.08 4.10
CA ASN A 109 -9.55 -0.27 3.55
C ASN A 109 -9.01 -1.32 4.55
N GLY A 110 -8.83 -0.97 5.83
CA GLY A 110 -8.47 -1.92 6.87
C GLY A 110 -6.96 -2.09 7.07
N TYR A 111 -6.52 -3.30 7.38
CA TYR A 111 -5.15 -3.57 7.80
C TYR A 111 -4.40 -4.40 6.78
N TYR A 112 -3.14 -4.08 6.56
CA TYR A 112 -2.26 -4.82 5.66
C TYR A 112 -0.90 -5.09 6.29
N LYS A 113 -0.26 -6.19 5.91
CA LYS A 113 1.16 -6.41 6.21
C LYS A 113 2.04 -6.27 4.99
N ILE A 114 3.20 -5.67 5.19
CA ILE A 114 4.30 -5.69 4.24
C ILE A 114 5.56 -6.24 4.94
N SER A 115 6.39 -6.93 4.17
CA SER A 115 7.69 -7.43 4.65
C SER A 115 8.68 -6.29 4.87
N ASP A 116 9.72 -6.53 5.68
CA ASP A 116 10.80 -5.57 5.93
C ASP A 116 11.45 -5.05 4.62
N ASN A 117 11.66 -5.93 3.63
CA ASN A 117 12.16 -5.52 2.30
C ASN A 117 11.23 -4.52 1.60
N GLN A 118 9.92 -4.69 1.73
CA GLN A 118 8.95 -3.76 1.17
C GLN A 118 8.92 -2.45 1.96
N THR A 119 9.06 -2.51 3.29
CA THR A 119 9.18 -1.33 4.16
C THR A 119 10.41 -0.51 3.81
N HIS A 120 11.58 -1.12 3.69
CA HIS A 120 12.81 -0.43 3.30
C HIS A 120 12.65 0.26 1.94
N LYS A 121 12.10 -0.45 0.96
CA LYS A 121 11.83 0.12 -0.36
C LYS A 121 10.80 1.27 -0.32
N LEU A 122 9.77 1.15 0.52
CA LEU A 122 8.78 2.20 0.72
C LEU A 122 9.45 3.47 1.27
N PHE A 123 10.35 3.33 2.24
CA PHE A 123 11.08 4.43 2.85
C PHE A 123 12.12 5.04 1.91
N GLU A 124 12.82 4.22 1.12
CA GLU A 124 13.73 4.72 0.08
C GLU A 124 12.98 5.60 -0.92
N LEU A 125 11.81 5.13 -1.37
CA LEU A 125 10.99 5.85 -2.35
C LEU A 125 10.44 7.18 -1.81
N LEU A 126 9.98 7.20 -0.57
CA LEU A 126 9.21 8.33 0.00
C LEU A 126 10.07 9.27 0.88
N LEU A 127 11.08 8.74 1.54
CA LEU A 127 11.94 9.48 2.47
C LEU A 127 13.37 9.64 1.97
N ASN A 128 13.77 8.92 0.91
CA ASN A 128 15.18 8.76 0.49
C ASN A 128 16.06 8.32 1.68
N LYS A 129 15.57 7.34 2.46
CA LYS A 129 16.24 6.75 3.61
C LYS A 129 16.44 5.25 3.39
#